data_AF-A0A846ZPD8-F1
#
_entry.id   AF-A0A846ZPD8-F1
#
_cell.length_a   1.000
_cell.length_b   1.000
_cell.length_c   1.000
_cell.angle_alpha   90.00
_cell.angle_beta   90.00
_cell.angle_gamma   90.00
#
_symmetry.space_group_name_H-M   'P 1'
#
loop_
_entity.id
_entity.type
_entity.pdbx_description
1 polymer ?
#
loop_
_entity_poly.entity_id
_entity_poly.type
_entity_poly.pdbx_seq_one_letter_code
_entity_poly.pdbx_strand_id
1 'polypeptide(L)'
;MCDASFPCSSGDAYSGGGGEVVKNVVASRGLREQESGLENEVIAVATKALKDAMENTYKTRDAAAKAWAAIVQPLADRFNTEIGSKLFTMDGNPSGKTKIGSPTSDGILCSLNAGCEVNVRLGGNVPGGMLSGYIHTHPYNDNFSADDIYAAYELSRHSFVENDFSAYVTLSNGHVYRWSTDEMRKNYQPTYQAHVDKKTYIRVQ
;
A
#
# COMPACT_ATOMS: atom_id res chain seq x y z
N MET A 1 9.82 52.29 46.51
CA MET A 1 8.54 51.73 46.94
C MET A 1 7.85 51.19 45.70
N CYS A 2 7.94 49.87 45.51
CA CYS A 2 7.15 49.11 44.55
C CYS A 2 6.44 48.05 45.38
N ASP A 3 5.12 48.06 45.28
CA ASP A 3 4.17 47.30 46.08
C ASP A 3 3.93 45.91 45.46
N ALA A 4 3.51 44.98 46.30
CA ALA A 4 3.42 43.56 46.06
C ALA A 4 2.37 43.19 44.99
N SER A 5 2.79 42.54 43.90
CA SER A 5 1.92 41.63 43.12
C SER A 5 2.63 40.75 42.08
N PHE A 6 3.91 40.95 41.73
CA PHE A 6 4.60 40.06 40.79
C PHE A 6 6.09 39.92 41.11
N PRO A 7 6.58 38.74 41.54
CA PRO A 7 8.00 38.46 41.50
C PRO A 7 8.40 38.14 40.05
N CYS A 8 9.12 39.08 39.43
CA CYS A 8 10.02 38.78 38.33
C CYS A 8 11.18 37.92 38.86
N SER A 9 11.29 36.71 38.33
CA SER A 9 12.48 35.86 38.16
C SER A 9 13.65 35.98 39.16
N SER A 10 13.90 34.89 39.88
CA SER A 10 15.25 34.31 39.97
C SER A 10 15.09 32.80 40.09
N GLY A 11 15.84 32.07 39.27
CA GLY A 11 15.60 30.67 38.97
C GLY A 11 15.95 29.72 40.11
N ASP A 12 15.36 28.54 40.03
CA ASP A 12 16.02 27.29 40.43
C ASP A 12 15.43 26.10 39.65
N ALA A 13 16.36 25.33 39.10
CA ALA A 13 16.33 23.93 38.71
C ALA A 13 14.97 23.24 38.41
N TYR A 14 14.72 22.97 37.12
CA TYR A 14 14.15 21.70 36.69
C TYR A 14 15.07 21.07 35.62
N SER A 15 16.05 20.31 36.10
CA SER A 15 16.75 19.31 35.31
C SER A 15 15.89 18.05 35.25
N GLY A 16 15.32 17.74 34.09
CA GLY A 16 14.69 16.44 33.83
C GLY A 16 13.49 16.53 32.92
N GLY A 17 13.66 16.17 31.63
CA GLY A 17 12.53 15.92 30.72
C GLY A 17 12.67 16.46 29.29
N GLY A 18 13.57 17.40 29.02
CA GLY A 18 13.70 18.03 27.69
C GLY A 18 14.50 17.22 26.65
N GLY A 19 15.38 16.30 27.09
CA GLY A 19 16.31 15.62 26.19
C GLY A 19 15.68 14.51 25.35
N GLU A 20 14.68 13.81 25.87
CA GLU A 20 14.09 12.64 25.21
C GLU A 20 12.99 13.05 24.22
N VAL A 21 12.16 14.04 24.59
CA VAL A 21 11.12 14.59 23.72
C VAL A 21 11.74 15.30 22.51
N VAL A 22 12.82 16.07 22.68
CA VAL A 22 13.49 16.75 21.57
C VAL A 22 14.25 15.77 20.68
N LYS A 23 14.88 14.72 21.23
CA LYS A 23 15.50 13.66 20.43
C LYS A 23 14.46 12.89 19.61
N ASN A 24 13.30 12.56 20.19
CA ASN A 24 12.22 11.87 19.48
C ASN A 24 11.59 12.74 18.39
N VAL A 25 11.44 14.05 18.60
CA VAL A 25 10.91 14.98 17.58
C VAL A 25 11.91 15.23 16.45
N VAL A 26 13.21 15.33 16.75
CA VAL A 26 14.25 15.49 15.71
C VAL A 26 14.48 14.19 14.95
N ALA A 27 14.50 13.04 15.64
CA ALA A 27 14.58 11.73 14.99
C ALA A 27 13.35 11.44 14.12
N SER A 28 12.14 11.76 14.59
CA SER A 28 10.92 11.58 13.78
C SER A 28 10.83 12.56 12.60
N ARG A 29 11.37 13.78 12.72
CA ARG A 29 11.52 14.69 11.56
C ARG A 29 12.54 14.18 10.55
N GLY A 30 13.71 13.72 11.00
CA GLY A 30 14.73 13.12 10.13
C GLY A 30 14.25 11.86 9.42
N LEU A 31 13.49 11.01 10.11
CA LEU A 31 12.84 9.84 9.52
C LEU A 31 11.79 10.23 8.48
N ARG A 32 10.91 11.20 8.78
CA ARG A 32 9.90 11.67 7.82
C ARG A 32 10.50 12.36 6.58
N GLU A 33 11.55 13.14 6.75
CA GLU A 33 12.27 13.75 5.61
C GLU A 33 12.96 12.68 4.76
N GLN A 34 13.53 11.65 5.38
CA GLN A 34 14.10 10.50 4.69
C GLN A 34 13.04 9.67 3.95
N GLU A 35 11.88 9.45 4.55
CA GLU A 35 10.75 8.69 3.97
C GLU A 35 10.09 9.47 2.81
N SER A 36 9.90 10.79 2.93
CA SER A 36 9.36 11.61 1.82
C SER A 36 10.32 11.72 0.61
N GLY A 37 11.63 11.69 0.85
CA GLY A 37 12.62 11.57 -0.22
C GLY A 37 12.55 10.21 -0.91
N LEU A 38 12.38 9.14 -0.12
CA LEU A 38 12.25 7.78 -0.60
C LEU A 38 10.97 7.56 -1.40
N GLU A 39 9.83 8.10 -0.96
CA GLU A 39 8.54 8.04 -1.65
C GLU A 39 8.67 8.49 -3.11
N ASN A 40 9.19 9.71 -3.31
CA ASN A 40 9.34 10.30 -4.64
C ASN A 40 10.31 9.51 -5.53
N GLU A 41 11.42 9.04 -4.95
CA GLU A 41 12.40 8.24 -5.67
C GLU A 41 11.79 6.90 -6.13
N VAL A 42 11.11 6.19 -5.22
CA VAL A 42 10.49 4.90 -5.48
C VAL A 42 9.41 5.02 -6.55
N ILE A 43 8.51 6.01 -6.43
CA ILE A 43 7.45 6.26 -7.43
C ILE A 43 8.06 6.57 -8.80
N ALA A 44 9.10 7.41 -8.87
CA ALA A 44 9.75 7.76 -10.13
C ALA A 44 10.42 6.56 -10.80
N VAL A 45 11.15 5.74 -10.02
CA VAL A 45 11.82 4.54 -10.52
C VAL A 45 10.79 3.50 -10.97
N ALA A 46 9.77 3.24 -10.16
CA ALA A 46 8.70 2.29 -10.50
C ALA A 46 7.92 2.75 -11.75
N THR A 47 7.58 4.04 -11.86
CA THR A 47 6.89 4.61 -13.03
C THR A 47 7.71 4.40 -14.31
N LYS A 48 9.02 4.65 -14.24
CA LYS A 48 9.92 4.43 -15.38
C LYS A 48 10.01 2.95 -15.75
N ALA A 49 10.14 2.06 -14.78
CA ALA A 49 10.25 0.62 -15.00
C ALA A 49 8.95 0.01 -15.55
N LEU A 50 7.80 0.53 -15.13
CA LEU A 50 6.48 0.06 -15.56
C LEU A 50 5.98 0.65 -16.88
N LYS A 51 6.72 1.58 -17.51
CA LYS A 51 6.23 2.36 -18.66
C LYS A 51 5.54 1.48 -19.71
N ASP A 52 6.24 0.48 -20.23
CA ASP A 52 5.71 -0.40 -21.28
C ASP A 52 4.55 -1.27 -20.76
N ALA A 53 4.64 -1.70 -19.50
CA ALA A 53 3.59 -2.49 -18.86
C ALA A 53 2.28 -1.70 -18.68
N MET A 54 2.34 -0.39 -18.40
CA MET A 54 1.17 0.49 -18.26
C MET A 54 0.53 0.86 -19.61
N GLU A 55 1.34 0.92 -20.69
CA GLU A 55 0.83 1.17 -22.03
C GLU A 55 0.06 -0.03 -22.60
N ASN A 56 0.44 -1.25 -22.18
CA ASN A 56 -0.15 -2.51 -22.62
C ASN A 56 -1.59 -2.72 -22.10
N THR A 57 -2.36 -3.53 -22.84
CA THR A 57 -3.67 -4.04 -22.40
C THR A 57 -3.58 -5.55 -22.27
N TYR A 58 -3.69 -6.06 -21.05
CA TYR A 58 -3.60 -7.49 -20.75
C TYR A 58 -4.95 -8.16 -20.98
N LYS A 59 -4.93 -9.45 -21.30
CA LYS A 59 -6.16 -10.24 -21.51
C LYS A 59 -6.97 -10.42 -20.23
N THR A 60 -6.31 -10.47 -19.08
CA THR A 60 -6.92 -10.71 -17.77
C THR A 60 -6.21 -9.89 -16.70
N ARG A 61 -6.89 -9.73 -15.56
CA ARG A 61 -6.35 -9.07 -14.37
C ARG A 61 -5.13 -9.81 -13.80
N ASP A 62 -5.20 -11.14 -13.76
CA ASP A 62 -4.09 -12.01 -13.33
C ASP A 62 -2.83 -11.82 -14.21
N ALA A 63 -2.99 -11.66 -15.53
CA ALA A 63 -1.87 -11.42 -16.43
C ALA A 63 -1.23 -10.04 -16.21
N ALA A 64 -2.04 -9.01 -15.97
CA ALA A 64 -1.56 -7.68 -15.61
C ALA A 64 -0.79 -7.70 -14.28
N ALA A 65 -1.36 -8.36 -13.25
CA ALA A 65 -0.75 -8.50 -11.94
C ALA A 65 0.63 -9.17 -11.99
N LYS A 66 0.77 -10.27 -12.75
CA LYS A 66 2.07 -10.94 -12.92
C LYS A 66 3.10 -10.09 -13.65
N ALA A 67 2.70 -9.41 -14.72
CA ALA A 67 3.60 -8.54 -15.47
C ALA A 67 4.09 -7.38 -14.60
N TRP A 68 3.20 -6.81 -13.79
CA TRP A 68 3.54 -5.80 -12.80
C TRP A 68 4.49 -6.35 -11.73
N ALA A 69 4.17 -7.50 -11.12
CA ALA A 69 4.95 -8.11 -10.04
C ALA A 69 6.40 -8.40 -10.46
N ALA A 70 6.60 -8.93 -11.67
CA ALA A 70 7.92 -9.23 -12.21
C ALA A 70 8.82 -7.98 -12.33
N ILE A 71 8.22 -6.80 -12.50
CA ILE A 71 8.94 -5.52 -12.62
C ILE A 71 9.13 -4.87 -11.25
N VAL A 72 8.09 -4.89 -10.41
CA VAL A 72 8.02 -4.03 -9.21
C VAL A 72 8.52 -4.72 -7.96
N GLN A 73 8.34 -6.03 -7.81
CA GLN A 73 8.84 -6.74 -6.62
C GLN A 73 10.35 -6.53 -6.39
N PRO A 74 11.23 -6.62 -7.40
CA PRO A 74 12.65 -6.36 -7.20
C PRO A 74 12.95 -4.91 -6.76
N LEU A 75 12.08 -3.96 -7.11
CA LEU A 75 12.21 -2.57 -6.66
C LEU A 75 11.78 -2.43 -5.20
N ALA A 76 10.65 -3.02 -4.82
CA ALA A 76 10.19 -3.07 -3.44
C ALA A 76 11.22 -3.71 -2.51
N ASP A 77 11.82 -4.83 -2.93
CA ASP A 77 12.90 -5.49 -2.19
C ASP A 77 14.15 -4.61 -2.08
N ARG A 78 14.53 -3.91 -3.17
CA ARG A 78 15.70 -3.02 -3.20
C ARG A 78 15.53 -1.80 -2.28
N PHE A 79 14.36 -1.18 -2.30
CA PHE A 79 14.06 0.02 -1.52
C PHE A 79 13.50 -0.31 -0.13
N ASN A 80 13.20 -1.59 0.12
CA ASN A 80 12.60 -2.09 1.34
C ASN A 80 11.33 -1.33 1.74
N THR A 81 10.42 -1.18 0.78
CA THR A 81 9.17 -0.43 0.91
C THR A 81 8.06 -1.11 0.11
N GLU A 82 6.81 -0.82 0.45
CA GLU A 82 5.67 -1.25 -0.36
C GLU A 82 5.42 -0.27 -1.52
N ILE A 83 5.06 -0.86 -2.64
CA ILE A 83 4.64 -0.20 -3.87
C ILE A 83 3.32 -0.84 -4.27
N GLY A 84 2.39 -0.05 -4.78
CA GLY A 84 1.12 -0.54 -5.29
C GLY A 84 0.63 0.17 -6.53
N SER A 85 -0.32 -0.45 -7.23
CA SER A 85 -0.98 0.09 -8.43
C SER A 85 -2.44 -0.34 -8.47
N LYS A 86 -3.30 0.51 -9.01
CA LYS A 86 -4.68 0.14 -9.36
C LYS A 86 -4.74 -0.66 -10.66
N LEU A 87 -5.74 -1.51 -10.80
CA LEU A 87 -6.02 -2.31 -12.00
C LEU A 87 -7.41 -1.96 -12.55
N PHE A 88 -7.48 -1.70 -13.85
CA PHE A 88 -8.70 -1.22 -14.50
C PHE A 88 -9.15 -2.18 -15.61
N THR A 89 -10.44 -2.52 -15.63
CA THR A 89 -11.03 -3.15 -16.81
C THR A 89 -11.38 -2.10 -17.86
N MET A 90 -11.14 -2.42 -19.13
CA MET A 90 -11.37 -1.53 -20.27
C MET A 90 -12.66 -1.84 -21.04
N ASP A 91 -13.33 -2.95 -20.71
CA ASP A 91 -14.53 -3.43 -21.39
C ASP A 91 -15.72 -3.63 -20.43
N GLY A 92 -15.57 -3.21 -19.17
CA GLY A 92 -16.56 -3.41 -18.11
C GLY A 92 -16.66 -4.85 -17.63
N ASN A 93 -15.95 -5.80 -18.25
CA ASN A 93 -15.84 -7.16 -17.77
C ASN A 93 -14.71 -7.23 -16.72
N PRO A 94 -15.00 -7.54 -15.45
CA PRO A 94 -13.99 -7.58 -14.40
C PRO A 94 -12.84 -8.54 -14.71
N SER A 95 -13.12 -9.66 -15.39
CA SER A 95 -12.13 -10.65 -15.80
C SER A 95 -11.54 -10.39 -17.20
N GLY A 96 -11.96 -9.30 -17.84
CA GLY A 96 -11.63 -8.96 -19.22
C GLY A 96 -10.34 -8.15 -19.37
N LYS A 97 -10.32 -7.31 -20.42
CA LYS A 97 -9.13 -6.54 -20.81
C LYS A 97 -8.70 -5.59 -19.69
N THR A 98 -7.50 -5.80 -19.15
CA THR A 98 -7.02 -5.07 -17.97
C THR A 98 -5.86 -4.16 -18.31
N LYS A 99 -5.88 -2.94 -17.76
CA LYS A 99 -4.76 -1.99 -17.76
C LYS A 99 -4.28 -1.70 -16.33
N ILE A 100 -3.00 -1.36 -16.22
CA ILE A 100 -2.34 -1.02 -14.96
C ILE A 100 -2.27 0.50 -14.83
N GLY A 101 -2.67 1.04 -13.68
CA GLY A 101 -2.47 2.44 -13.32
C GLY A 101 -1.06 2.72 -12.80
N SER A 102 -0.67 4.00 -12.79
CA SER A 102 0.63 4.44 -12.26
C SER A 102 0.86 3.96 -10.83
N PRO A 103 2.11 3.60 -10.48
CA PRO A 103 2.43 3.11 -9.15
C PRO A 103 2.34 4.24 -8.11
N THR A 104 2.19 3.83 -6.86
CA THR A 104 2.26 4.65 -5.65
C THR A 104 3.10 3.93 -4.61
N SER A 105 3.63 4.69 -3.66
CA SER A 105 4.32 4.21 -2.47
C SER A 105 4.12 5.27 -1.39
N ASP A 106 4.17 4.88 -0.12
CA ASP A 106 4.21 5.85 1.00
C ASP A 106 5.66 6.08 1.49
N GLY A 107 6.66 5.49 0.82
CA GLY A 107 8.08 5.68 1.15
C GLY A 107 8.49 5.14 2.52
N ILE A 108 7.67 4.28 3.12
CA ILE A 108 7.93 3.71 4.44
C ILE A 108 9.02 2.65 4.34
N LEU A 109 10.09 2.80 5.14
CA LEU A 109 11.13 1.79 5.28
C LEU A 109 10.65 0.66 6.18
N CYS A 110 10.31 -0.47 5.59
CA CYS A 110 9.63 -1.56 6.27
C CYS A 110 10.50 -2.28 7.32
N SER A 111 11.83 -2.17 7.24
CA SER A 111 12.73 -2.72 8.27
C SER A 111 12.81 -1.85 9.52
N LEU A 112 12.38 -0.59 9.44
CA LEU A 112 12.52 0.39 10.52
C LEU A 112 11.18 0.70 11.19
N ASN A 113 10.07 0.26 10.59
CA ASN A 113 8.72 0.52 11.05
C ASN A 113 8.03 -0.78 11.48
N ALA A 114 7.14 -0.68 12.47
CA ALA A 114 6.35 -1.82 12.95
C ALA A 114 5.23 -2.21 11.96
N GLY A 115 4.96 -1.35 10.97
CA GLY A 115 4.04 -1.59 9.85
C GLY A 115 4.72 -1.20 8.54
N CYS A 116 4.35 -1.93 7.49
CA CYS A 116 4.76 -1.74 6.11
C CYS A 116 3.43 -1.59 5.36
N GLU A 117 3.15 -0.41 4.83
CA GLU A 117 1.86 -0.12 4.20
C GLU A 117 2.05 0.70 2.92
N VAL A 118 1.13 0.54 1.99
CA VAL A 118 0.98 1.42 0.83
C VAL A 118 -0.48 1.81 0.60
N ASN A 119 -0.72 3.11 0.49
CA ASN A 119 -2.02 3.64 0.15
C ASN A 119 -2.31 3.55 -1.36
N VAL A 120 -2.77 2.38 -1.79
CA VAL A 120 -3.12 2.09 -3.20
C VAL A 120 -4.20 3.01 -3.78
N ARG A 121 -4.95 3.74 -2.94
CA ARG A 121 -5.95 4.73 -3.40
C ARG A 121 -5.30 5.92 -4.09
N LEU A 122 -4.04 6.21 -3.79
CA LEU A 122 -3.25 7.26 -4.42
C LEU A 122 -2.66 6.85 -5.78
N GLY A 123 -2.71 5.55 -6.11
CA GLY A 123 -2.29 5.04 -7.43
C GLY A 123 -3.02 5.71 -8.59
N GLY A 124 -2.31 5.86 -9.71
CA GLY A 124 -2.82 6.56 -10.89
C GLY A 124 -4.04 5.89 -11.51
N ASN A 125 -4.96 6.69 -12.06
CA ASN A 125 -6.13 6.18 -12.78
C ASN A 125 -5.83 5.98 -14.27
N VAL A 126 -6.53 5.04 -14.90
CA VAL A 126 -6.48 4.83 -16.35
C VAL A 126 -7.70 5.47 -17.02
N PRO A 127 -7.53 6.44 -17.95
CA PRO A 127 -8.66 7.04 -18.66
C PRO A 127 -9.52 6.00 -19.39
N GLY A 128 -10.84 6.09 -19.22
CA GLY A 128 -11.80 5.14 -19.79
C GLY A 128 -11.80 3.75 -19.16
N GLY A 129 -10.97 3.50 -18.14
CA GLY A 129 -10.96 2.26 -17.37
C GLY A 129 -11.89 2.33 -16.16
N MET A 130 -12.51 1.21 -15.82
CA MET A 130 -13.29 1.03 -14.59
C MET A 130 -12.42 0.31 -13.56
N LEU A 131 -12.31 0.86 -12.35
CA LEU A 131 -11.53 0.25 -11.28
C LEU A 131 -12.06 -1.17 -11.02
N SER A 132 -11.17 -2.16 -11.11
CA SER A 132 -11.52 -3.59 -11.04
C SER A 132 -10.66 -4.35 -10.04
N GLY A 133 -9.58 -3.74 -9.57
CA GLY A 133 -8.70 -4.34 -8.58
C GLY A 133 -7.52 -3.44 -8.23
N TYR A 134 -6.59 -3.98 -7.45
CA TYR A 134 -5.27 -3.39 -7.23
C TYR A 134 -4.25 -4.48 -6.97
N ILE A 135 -2.98 -4.13 -7.07
CA ILE A 135 -1.84 -4.96 -6.69
C ILE A 135 -0.90 -4.16 -5.80
N HIS A 136 -0.31 -4.80 -4.80
CA HIS A 136 0.82 -4.26 -4.06
C HIS A 136 1.92 -5.31 -3.80
N THR A 137 3.03 -4.84 -3.24
CA THR A 137 4.20 -5.64 -2.87
C THR A 137 4.27 -5.76 -1.37
N HIS A 138 4.67 -6.94 -0.88
CA HIS A 138 5.29 -7.07 0.42
C HIS A 138 6.80 -7.34 0.20
N PRO A 139 7.71 -6.52 0.76
CA PRO A 139 9.16 -6.78 0.70
C PRO A 139 9.60 -7.93 1.62
N TYR A 140 8.65 -8.63 2.25
CA TYR A 140 8.82 -9.84 3.03
C TYR A 140 7.86 -10.93 2.53
N ASN A 141 8.15 -12.19 2.86
CA ASN A 141 7.34 -13.34 2.41
C ASN A 141 6.10 -13.59 3.28
N ASP A 142 5.33 -12.53 3.52
CA ASP A 142 4.09 -12.58 4.27
C ASP A 142 2.90 -12.42 3.32
N ASN A 143 1.90 -13.29 3.39
CA ASN A 143 0.69 -13.15 2.57
C ASN A 143 -0.15 -11.94 3.02
N PHE A 144 -1.35 -11.77 2.45
CA PHE A 144 -2.32 -10.77 2.88
C PHE A 144 -2.48 -10.70 4.41
N SER A 145 -2.30 -9.50 4.94
CA SER A 145 -2.65 -9.10 6.30
C SER A 145 -4.17 -8.85 6.41
N ALA A 146 -4.67 -8.69 7.63
CA ALA A 146 -6.06 -8.31 7.85
C ALA A 146 -6.38 -6.92 7.28
N ASP A 147 -5.41 -6.01 7.34
CA ASP A 147 -5.55 -4.64 6.83
C ASP A 147 -5.60 -4.61 5.31
N ASP A 148 -4.85 -5.49 4.62
CA ASP A 148 -4.96 -5.64 3.17
C ASP A 148 -6.37 -6.07 2.76
N ILE A 149 -6.93 -7.08 3.44
CA ILE A 149 -8.28 -7.58 3.13
C ILE A 149 -9.33 -6.51 3.42
N TYR A 150 -9.17 -5.76 4.51
CA TYR A 150 -10.04 -4.64 4.84
C TYR A 150 -9.95 -3.53 3.77
N ALA A 151 -8.75 -3.13 3.38
CA ALA A 151 -8.51 -2.14 2.34
C ALA A 151 -9.10 -2.59 0.99
N ALA A 152 -8.93 -3.86 0.63
CA ALA A 152 -9.51 -4.46 -0.56
C ALA A 152 -11.03 -4.43 -0.56
N TYR A 153 -11.64 -4.80 0.57
CA TYR A 153 -13.09 -4.74 0.74
C TYR A 153 -13.61 -3.31 0.61
N GLU A 154 -13.01 -2.35 1.31
CA GLU A 154 -13.42 -0.95 1.22
C GLU A 154 -13.25 -0.38 -0.20
N LEU A 155 -12.15 -0.71 -0.88
CA LEU A 155 -11.93 -0.26 -2.25
C LEU A 155 -12.90 -0.92 -3.24
N SER A 156 -13.29 -2.18 -3.00
CA SER A 156 -14.31 -2.87 -3.81
C SER A 156 -15.67 -2.19 -3.75
N ARG A 157 -16.03 -1.52 -2.64
CA ARG A 157 -17.27 -0.75 -2.50
C ARG A 157 -17.29 0.52 -3.36
N HIS A 158 -16.12 0.96 -3.82
CA HIS A 158 -15.94 2.07 -4.76
C HIS A 158 -15.70 1.61 -6.21
N SER A 159 -15.72 0.30 -6.46
CA SER A 159 -15.65 -0.28 -7.80
C SER A 159 -16.96 -0.02 -8.54
N PHE A 160 -16.85 0.39 -9.81
CA PHE A 160 -17.99 0.47 -10.73
C PHE A 160 -18.26 -0.85 -11.44
N VAL A 161 -17.37 -1.84 -11.25
CA VAL A 161 -17.53 -3.16 -11.84
C VAL A 161 -18.31 -4.02 -10.86
N GLU A 162 -19.51 -4.42 -11.26
CA GLU A 162 -20.39 -5.22 -10.42
C GLU A 162 -19.70 -6.52 -9.97
N ASN A 163 -19.64 -6.72 -8.66
CA ASN A 163 -19.47 -8.01 -7.98
C ASN A 163 -18.14 -8.78 -8.10
N ASP A 164 -17.15 -8.32 -8.87
CA ASP A 164 -15.83 -8.98 -9.00
C ASP A 164 -14.66 -7.97 -8.98
N PHE A 165 -14.23 -7.66 -7.76
CA PHE A 165 -13.02 -6.92 -7.46
C PHE A 165 -11.93 -7.87 -6.96
N SER A 166 -10.67 -7.66 -7.33
CA SER A 166 -9.54 -8.43 -6.78
C SER A 166 -8.41 -7.56 -6.25
N ALA A 167 -7.87 -7.98 -5.12
CA ALA A 167 -6.60 -7.53 -4.60
C ALA A 167 -5.52 -8.55 -4.95
N TYR A 168 -4.32 -8.08 -5.25
CA TYR A 168 -3.15 -8.93 -5.44
C TYR A 168 -2.03 -8.47 -4.52
N VAL A 169 -1.30 -9.43 -3.98
CA VAL A 169 -0.04 -9.18 -3.29
C VAL A 169 1.05 -10.00 -3.94
N THR A 170 2.19 -9.39 -4.23
CA THR A 170 3.41 -10.09 -4.64
C THR A 170 4.43 -10.09 -3.51
N LEU A 171 5.20 -11.18 -3.41
CA LEU A 171 6.20 -11.39 -2.36
C LEU A 171 7.60 -11.51 -2.96
N SER A 172 8.64 -11.32 -2.14
CA SER A 172 10.05 -11.39 -2.56
C SER A 172 10.47 -12.75 -3.15
N ASN A 173 9.73 -13.84 -2.88
CA ASN A 173 9.93 -15.13 -3.54
C ASN A 173 9.31 -15.22 -4.95
N GLY A 174 8.76 -14.12 -5.47
CA GLY A 174 8.13 -14.04 -6.79
C GLY A 174 6.73 -14.63 -6.88
N HIS A 175 6.14 -15.05 -5.75
CA HIS A 175 4.76 -15.51 -5.73
C HIS A 175 3.79 -14.32 -5.76
N VAL A 176 2.71 -14.48 -6.53
CA VAL A 176 1.58 -13.55 -6.54
C VAL A 176 0.36 -14.27 -5.98
N TYR A 177 -0.24 -13.68 -4.96
CA TYR A 177 -1.50 -14.14 -4.36
C TYR A 177 -2.62 -13.19 -4.75
N ARG A 178 -3.82 -13.74 -4.89
CA ARG A 178 -5.04 -13.01 -5.22
C ARG A 178 -6.08 -13.25 -4.16
N TRP A 179 -6.71 -12.18 -3.70
CA TRP A 179 -7.99 -12.21 -3.02
C TRP A 179 -9.06 -11.61 -3.94
N SER A 180 -10.30 -12.11 -3.88
CA SER A 180 -11.40 -11.51 -4.64
C SER A 180 -12.72 -11.47 -3.87
N THR A 181 -13.59 -10.52 -4.23
CA THR A 181 -14.94 -10.44 -3.68
C THR A 181 -15.79 -11.66 -4.02
N ASP A 182 -15.53 -12.29 -5.16
CA ASP A 182 -16.20 -13.53 -5.58
C ASP A 182 -15.76 -14.72 -4.71
N GLU A 183 -14.45 -14.88 -4.47
CA GLU A 183 -13.91 -15.91 -3.57
C GLU A 183 -14.40 -15.71 -2.13
N MET A 184 -14.37 -14.48 -1.64
CA MET A 184 -14.93 -14.14 -0.33
C MET A 184 -16.41 -14.56 -0.26
N ARG A 185 -17.24 -14.24 -1.26
CA ARG A 185 -18.68 -14.55 -1.24
C ARG A 185 -18.94 -16.07 -1.27
N LYS A 186 -18.17 -16.81 -2.06
CA LYS A 186 -18.26 -18.28 -2.14
C LYS A 186 -17.88 -18.97 -0.83
N ASN A 187 -16.95 -18.37 -0.10
CA ASN A 187 -16.41 -18.92 1.15
C ASN A 187 -17.04 -18.31 2.42
N TYR A 188 -17.95 -17.33 2.27
CA TYR A 188 -18.53 -16.61 3.40
C TYR A 188 -19.44 -17.51 4.24
N GLN A 189 -19.05 -17.75 5.49
CA GLN A 189 -19.89 -18.33 6.54
C GLN A 189 -20.42 -17.18 7.42
N PRO A 190 -21.73 -17.10 7.75
CA PRO A 190 -22.36 -15.94 8.38
C PRO A 190 -21.99 -15.69 9.86
N THR A 191 -20.89 -16.22 10.36
CA THR A 191 -20.41 -15.95 11.72
C THR A 191 -19.42 -14.79 11.74
N TYR A 192 -19.77 -13.81 12.55
CA TYR A 192 -19.22 -12.46 12.68
C TYR A 192 -17.78 -12.44 13.20
N GLN A 193 -16.82 -12.75 12.34
CA GLN A 193 -15.44 -12.30 12.40
C GLN A 193 -14.80 -12.74 11.09
N ALA A 194 -14.51 -11.79 10.21
CA ALA A 194 -13.62 -11.99 9.07
C ALA A 194 -12.21 -12.25 9.61
N HIS A 195 -12.01 -13.38 10.29
CA HIS A 195 -10.69 -13.95 10.43
C HIS A 195 -10.23 -14.28 9.03
N VAL A 196 -9.03 -13.80 8.69
CA VAL A 196 -8.32 -14.14 7.46
C VAL A 196 -8.05 -15.65 7.48
N ASP A 197 -9.06 -16.44 7.16
CA ASP A 197 -8.88 -17.87 6.93
C ASP A 197 -8.06 -18.00 5.66
N LYS A 198 -7.04 -18.87 5.67
CA LYS A 198 -6.12 -19.13 4.54
C LYS A 198 -6.83 -19.62 3.27
N LYS A 199 -8.16 -19.77 3.33
CA LYS A 199 -9.07 -20.14 2.23
C LYS A 199 -9.61 -18.96 1.43
N THR A 200 -9.31 -17.72 1.83
CA THR A 200 -9.87 -16.51 1.20
C THR A 200 -9.04 -15.94 0.05
N TYR A 201 -7.86 -16.50 -0.22
CA TYR A 201 -6.99 -16.09 -1.32
C TYR A 201 -6.29 -17.30 -1.96
N ILE A 202 -5.90 -17.16 -3.22
CA ILE A 202 -5.24 -18.21 -4.00
C ILE A 202 -3.92 -17.73 -4.60
N ARG A 203 -2.97 -18.64 -4.80
CA ARG A 203 -1.75 -18.36 -5.57
C ARG A 203 -2.09 -18.35 -7.06
N VAL A 204 -1.68 -17.30 -7.76
CA VAL A 204 -1.84 -17.19 -9.21
C VAL A 204 -0.67 -17.94 -9.88
N GLN A 205 -0.94 -19.12 -10.45
CA GLN A 205 0.03 -19.91 -11.21
C GLN A 205 0.29 -19.29 -12.57
#